data_AF-A0A9D8QVT0-F1
#
_entry.id   AF-A0A9D8QVT0-F1
#
_cell.length_a   1.000
_cell.length_b   1.000
_cell.length_c   1.000
_cell.angle_alpha   90.00
_cell.angle_beta   90.00
_cell.angle_gamma   90.00
#
_symmetry.space_group_name_H-M   'P 1'
#
loop_
_entity.id
_entity.type
_entity.pdbx_description
1 polymer ?
#
loop_
_entity_poly.entity_id
_entity_poly.type
_entity_poly.pdbx_seq_one_letter_code
_entity_poly.pdbx_strand_id
1 'polypeptide(L)'
;MRKLIIAITVAAGLWFYMFSPWTHGAPNFWIVMSVAAVTLTTLGLVFTADRAELLIVEKPALQLLGGVVLAFALWGIFWIGDKLSGLMFSFARPEVDAVYSMKQGLPAWLIAVLLLLLIGPAEEFFWRGYVQRTLCGKIGANWALVATALIYALVHIWSFNFMLIMAALVAGAVWGIVYRLCPKALPALIISHALWDALVFVVLPI
;
A
#
# COMPACT_ATOMS: atom_id res chain seq x y z
N MET A 1 -4.56 -14.73 16.99
CA MET A 1 -5.49 -14.40 15.88
C MET A 1 -6.28 -13.15 16.16
N ARG A 2 -6.86 -12.99 17.35
CA ARG A 2 -7.63 -11.80 17.75
C ARG A 2 -6.99 -10.44 17.38
N LYS A 3 -5.73 -10.20 17.72
CA LYS A 3 -5.02 -8.94 17.38
C LYS A 3 -4.99 -8.66 15.87
N LEU A 4 -4.70 -9.69 15.07
CA LEU A 4 -4.65 -9.59 13.61
C LEU A 4 -6.03 -9.25 13.03
N ILE A 5 -7.08 -9.91 13.52
CA ILE A 5 -8.46 -9.63 13.10
C ILE A 5 -8.83 -8.19 13.43
N ILE A 6 -8.57 -7.73 14.66
CA ILE A 6 -8.83 -6.34 15.08
C ILE A 6 -8.13 -5.35 14.14
N ALA A 7 -6.84 -5.57 13.87
CA ALA A 7 -6.06 -4.71 13.01
C ALA A 7 -6.60 -4.64 11.57
N ILE A 8 -6.94 -5.78 10.97
CA ILE A 8 -7.51 -5.84 9.61
C ILE A 8 -8.90 -5.21 9.58
N THR A 9 -9.74 -5.42 10.60
CA THR A 9 -11.05 -4.78 10.70
C THR A 9 -10.93 -3.26 10.81
N VAL A 10 -9.96 -2.76 11.59
CA VAL A 10 -9.68 -1.32 11.66
C VAL A 10 -9.24 -0.79 10.30
N ALA A 11 -8.32 -1.47 9.60
CA ALA A 11 -7.90 -1.09 8.25
C ALA A 11 -9.10 -1.05 7.28
N ALA A 12 -9.94 -2.10 7.27
CA ALA A 12 -11.13 -2.16 6.43
C ALA A 12 -12.14 -1.04 6.74
N GLY A 13 -12.32 -0.69 8.02
CA GLY A 13 -13.19 0.42 8.43
C GLY A 13 -12.65 1.80 8.03
N LEU A 14 -11.33 2.01 8.13
CA LEU A 14 -10.68 3.24 7.65
C LEU A 14 -10.78 3.37 6.14
N TRP A 15 -10.54 2.28 5.39
CA TRP A 15 -10.70 2.26 3.94
C TRP A 15 -12.16 2.47 3.52
N PHE A 16 -13.12 1.87 4.21
CA PHE A 16 -14.54 2.18 4.02
C PHE A 16 -14.79 3.68 4.16
N TYR A 17 -14.33 4.27 5.26
CA TYR A 17 -14.54 5.68 5.52
C TYR A 17 -13.91 6.59 4.44
N MET A 18 -12.71 6.25 3.95
CA MET A 18 -12.01 7.02 2.91
C MET A 18 -12.59 6.87 1.51
N PHE A 19 -12.91 5.64 1.10
CA PHE A 19 -13.20 5.32 -0.29
C PHE A 19 -14.69 5.12 -0.59
N SER A 20 -15.54 4.95 0.43
CA SER A 20 -16.94 4.61 0.16
C SER A 20 -17.74 5.78 -0.41
N PRO A 21 -18.72 5.52 -1.31
CA PRO A 21 -19.65 6.51 -1.80
C PRO A 21 -20.43 7.26 -0.71
N TRP A 22 -20.53 6.69 0.50
CA TRP A 22 -21.35 7.24 1.59
C TRP A 22 -20.61 8.19 2.52
N THR A 23 -19.28 8.09 2.57
CA THR A 23 -18.45 8.83 3.54
C THR A 23 -17.35 9.65 2.89
N HIS A 24 -17.06 9.45 1.59
CA HIS A 24 -16.08 10.27 0.89
C HIS A 24 -16.52 11.74 0.87
N GLY A 25 -15.56 12.66 1.02
CA GLY A 25 -15.78 14.10 0.80
C GLY A 25 -15.60 15.00 2.03
N ALA A 26 -15.63 14.49 3.27
CA ALA A 26 -15.23 15.27 4.45
C ALA A 26 -14.84 14.40 5.66
N PRO A 27 -13.69 14.65 6.33
CA PRO A 27 -12.66 15.63 5.98
C PRO A 27 -11.87 15.20 4.73
N ASN A 28 -10.89 16.01 4.32
CA ASN A 28 -10.07 15.74 3.13
C ASN A 28 -9.42 14.34 3.17
N PHE A 29 -9.42 13.63 2.03
CA PHE A 29 -8.88 12.28 1.88
C PHE A 29 -7.49 12.12 2.51
N TRP A 30 -6.56 13.05 2.24
CA TRP A 30 -5.18 12.96 2.72
C TRP A 30 -5.05 13.15 4.23
N ILE A 31 -5.97 13.90 4.86
CA ILE A 31 -6.02 14.02 6.32
C ILE A 31 -6.43 12.68 6.92
N VAL A 32 -7.50 12.07 6.39
CA VAL A 32 -7.97 10.75 6.84
C VAL A 32 -6.89 9.69 6.60
N MET A 33 -6.23 9.71 5.44
CA MET A 33 -5.14 8.79 5.12
C MET A 33 -3.95 8.95 6.07
N SER A 34 -3.65 10.18 6.50
CA SER A 34 -2.62 10.44 7.51
C SER A 34 -2.99 9.86 8.87
N VAL A 35 -4.25 10.02 9.30
CA VAL A 35 -4.77 9.39 10.54
C VAL A 35 -4.73 7.87 10.43
N ALA A 36 -5.10 7.31 9.27
CA ALA A 36 -5.02 5.90 9.00
C ALA A 36 -3.58 5.40 9.08
N ALA A 37 -2.62 6.07 8.44
CA ALA A 37 -1.20 5.74 8.47
C ALA A 37 -0.64 5.67 9.91
N VAL A 38 -0.94 6.67 10.74
CA VAL A 38 -0.53 6.67 12.17
C VAL A 38 -1.20 5.53 12.93
N THR A 39 -2.50 5.31 12.71
CA THR A 39 -3.25 4.23 13.38
C THR A 39 -2.70 2.86 13.01
N LEU A 40 -2.50 2.59 11.73
CA LEU A 40 -1.98 1.32 11.22
C LEU A 40 -0.54 1.06 11.69
N THR A 41 0.33 2.07 11.66
CA THR A 41 1.69 1.97 12.20
C THR A 41 1.66 1.64 13.69
N THR A 42 0.81 2.32 14.46
CA THR A 42 0.67 2.09 15.90
C THR A 42 0.18 0.68 16.19
N LEU A 43 -0.85 0.21 15.49
CA LEU A 43 -1.35 -1.15 15.62
C LEU A 43 -0.29 -2.18 15.24
N GLY A 44 0.41 -1.98 14.12
CA GLY A 44 1.49 -2.84 13.67
C GLY A 44 2.60 -2.96 14.71
N LEU A 45 3.08 -1.85 15.25
CA LEU A 45 4.15 -1.85 16.26
C LEU A 45 3.70 -2.41 17.62
N VAL A 46 2.51 -2.06 18.09
CA VAL A 46 2.00 -2.51 19.40
C VAL A 46 1.66 -4.01 19.36
N PHE A 47 1.19 -4.52 18.22
CA PHE A 47 0.81 -5.92 18.08
C PHE A 47 1.95 -6.84 17.64
N THR A 48 3.09 -6.29 17.20
CA THR A 48 4.32 -7.04 16.93
C THR A 48 5.16 -7.16 18.20
N ALA A 49 5.32 -8.39 18.71
CA ALA A 49 6.06 -8.63 19.95
C ALA A 49 7.57 -8.35 19.78
N ASP A 50 8.12 -8.72 18.65
CA ASP A 50 9.51 -8.60 18.24
C ASP A 50 9.76 -7.36 17.37
N ARG A 51 9.04 -6.26 17.64
CA ARG A 51 9.09 -5.01 16.85
C ARG A 51 10.50 -4.42 16.71
N ALA A 52 11.41 -4.71 17.64
CA ALA A 52 12.80 -4.29 17.54
C ALA A 52 13.49 -4.86 16.29
N GLU A 53 13.15 -6.09 15.88
CA GLU A 53 13.70 -6.70 14.68
C GLU A 53 13.27 -5.97 13.40
N LEU A 54 12.06 -5.39 13.39
CA LEU A 54 11.55 -4.62 12.24
C LEU A 54 12.33 -3.31 12.02
N LEU A 55 13.02 -2.82 13.05
CA LEU A 55 13.78 -1.56 13.01
C LEU A 55 15.25 -1.78 12.61
N ILE A 56 15.69 -3.02 12.48
CA ILE A 56 17.08 -3.34 12.09
C ILE A 56 17.19 -3.20 10.57
N VAL A 57 18.06 -2.29 10.13
CA VAL A 57 18.34 -2.06 8.71
C VAL A 57 19.70 -2.66 8.34
N GLU A 58 19.68 -3.82 7.69
CA GLU A 58 20.88 -4.45 7.14
C GLU A 58 21.16 -3.94 5.72
N LYS A 59 22.42 -3.62 5.42
CA LYS A 59 22.89 -3.18 4.09
C LYS A 59 22.09 -1.98 3.54
N PRO A 60 22.10 -0.82 4.23
CA PRO A 60 21.22 0.32 3.91
C PRO A 60 21.35 0.80 2.46
N ALA A 61 22.55 0.84 1.89
CA ALA A 61 22.76 1.24 0.49
C ALA A 61 22.07 0.27 -0.50
N LEU A 62 22.10 -1.04 -0.23
CA LEU A 62 21.44 -2.04 -1.06
C LEU A 62 19.92 -1.96 -0.91
N GLN A 63 19.43 -1.70 0.30
CA GLN A 63 18.00 -1.51 0.57
C GLN A 63 17.46 -0.28 -0.18
N LEU A 64 18.22 0.83 -0.14
CA LEU A 64 17.90 2.05 -0.86
C LEU A 64 17.85 1.80 -2.38
N LEU A 65 18.92 1.22 -2.94
CA LEU A 65 18.98 0.91 -4.37
C LEU A 65 17.88 -0.06 -4.79
N GLY A 66 17.67 -1.13 -4.01
CA GLY A 66 16.64 -2.12 -4.28
C GLY A 66 15.22 -1.53 -4.24
N GLY A 67 14.96 -0.63 -3.29
CA GLY A 67 13.68 0.07 -3.20
C GLY A 67 13.43 0.99 -4.39
N VAL A 68 14.44 1.78 -4.80
CA VAL A 68 14.38 2.64 -5.99
C VAL A 68 14.11 1.81 -7.25
N VAL A 69 14.90 0.75 -7.48
CA VAL A 69 14.73 -0.13 -8.65
C VAL A 69 13.34 -0.76 -8.67
N LEU A 70 12.85 -1.24 -7.52
CA LEU A 70 11.53 -1.85 -7.42
C LEU A 70 10.40 -0.82 -7.68
N ALA A 71 10.56 0.43 -7.22
CA ALA A 71 9.61 1.50 -7.51
C ALA A 71 9.48 1.77 -9.02
N PHE A 72 10.59 1.91 -9.73
CA PHE A 72 10.57 2.15 -11.18
C PHE A 72 10.07 0.92 -11.96
N ALA A 73 10.44 -0.29 -11.54
CA ALA A 73 9.91 -1.52 -12.13
C ALA A 73 8.39 -1.60 -11.97
N LEU A 74 7.87 -1.28 -10.78
CA LEU A 74 6.44 -1.26 -10.51
C LEU A 74 5.72 -0.16 -11.30
N TRP A 75 6.33 1.02 -11.45
CA TRP A 75 5.80 2.07 -12.32
C TRP A 75 5.63 1.57 -13.76
N GLY A 76 6.64 0.88 -14.30
CA GLY A 76 6.57 0.26 -15.63
C GLY A 76 5.47 -0.79 -15.76
N ILE A 77 5.28 -1.64 -14.74
CA ILE A 77 4.18 -2.62 -14.69
C ILE A 77 2.83 -1.92 -14.79
N PHE A 78 2.64 -0.85 -14.03
CA PHE A 78 1.39 -0.09 -14.01
C PHE A 78 1.15 0.67 -15.31
N TRP A 79 2.21 1.18 -15.94
CA TRP A 79 2.11 1.83 -17.24
C TRP A 79 1.63 0.87 -18.32
N ILE A 80 2.20 -0.35 -18.36
CA ILE A 80 1.72 -1.41 -19.24
C ILE A 80 0.28 -1.78 -18.88
N GLY A 81 -0.03 -1.89 -17.58
CA GLY A 81 -1.37 -2.18 -17.08
C GLY A 81 -2.44 -1.18 -17.51
N ASP A 82 -2.15 0.12 -17.48
CA ASP A 82 -3.05 1.17 -17.99
C ASP A 82 -3.36 0.97 -19.48
N LYS A 83 -2.34 0.70 -20.31
CA LYS A 83 -2.57 0.47 -21.75
C LYS A 83 -3.37 -0.81 -22.01
N LEU A 84 -3.03 -1.91 -21.34
CA LEU A 84 -3.75 -3.18 -21.52
C LEU A 84 -5.20 -3.07 -21.02
N SER A 85 -5.42 -2.47 -19.85
CA SER A 85 -6.78 -2.29 -19.32
C SER A 85 -7.63 -1.35 -20.18
N GLY A 86 -7.05 -0.28 -20.73
CA GLY A 86 -7.73 0.59 -21.69
C GLY A 86 -8.14 -0.11 -22.99
N LEU A 87 -7.44 -1.17 -23.40
CA LEU A 87 -7.82 -2.01 -24.55
C LEU A 87 -8.90 -3.03 -24.21
N MET A 88 -8.93 -3.51 -22.96
CA MET A 88 -9.84 -4.58 -22.52
C MET A 88 -11.17 -4.04 -21.96
N PHE A 89 -11.15 -2.87 -21.31
CA PHE A 89 -12.27 -2.35 -20.53
C PHE A 89 -12.51 -0.88 -20.86
N SER A 90 -13.70 -0.57 -21.39
CA SER A 90 -14.08 0.82 -21.69
C SER A 90 -14.21 1.71 -20.45
N PHE A 91 -14.38 1.11 -19.26
CA PHE A 91 -14.47 1.83 -17.99
C PHE A 91 -13.12 2.11 -17.32
N ALA A 92 -12.01 1.54 -17.81
CA ALA A 92 -10.72 1.60 -17.13
C ALA A 92 -10.21 3.03 -16.96
N ARG A 93 -10.21 3.84 -18.03
CA ARG A 93 -9.68 5.21 -17.97
C ARG A 93 -10.47 6.12 -17.02
N PRO A 94 -11.81 6.16 -17.07
CA PRO A 94 -12.60 6.89 -16.07
C PRO A 94 -12.30 6.48 -14.62
N GLU A 95 -12.12 5.19 -14.36
CA GLU A 95 -11.79 4.70 -13.01
C GLU A 95 -10.39 5.13 -12.55
N VAL A 96 -9.39 5.10 -13.43
CA VAL A 96 -8.04 5.61 -13.14
C VAL A 96 -8.05 7.12 -12.89
N ASP A 97 -8.76 7.88 -13.72
CA ASP A 97 -8.88 9.34 -13.57
C ASP A 97 -9.60 9.71 -12.26
N ALA A 98 -10.58 8.92 -11.82
CA ALA A 98 -11.24 9.09 -10.52
C ALA A 98 -10.26 8.95 -9.35
N VAL A 99 -9.33 7.99 -9.40
CA VAL A 99 -8.26 7.85 -8.40
C VAL A 99 -7.34 9.09 -8.42
N TYR A 100 -6.97 9.58 -9.61
CA TYR A 100 -6.14 10.79 -9.70
C TYR A 100 -6.83 12.06 -9.24
N SER A 101 -8.16 12.14 -9.32
CA SER A 101 -8.94 13.27 -8.82
C SER A 101 -8.80 13.46 -7.30
N MET A 102 -8.42 12.41 -6.56
CA MET A 102 -8.18 12.48 -5.11
C MET A 102 -7.01 13.40 -4.72
N LYS A 103 -6.18 13.82 -5.68
CA LYS A 103 -5.14 14.84 -5.46
C LYS A 103 -5.73 16.23 -5.16
N GLN A 104 -7.01 16.45 -5.47
CA GLN A 104 -7.65 17.73 -5.24
C GLN A 104 -7.77 18.03 -3.73
N GLY A 105 -7.57 19.29 -3.35
CA GLY A 105 -7.75 19.77 -1.98
C GLY A 105 -6.48 19.93 -1.14
N LEU A 106 -5.32 19.43 -1.57
CA LEU A 106 -4.01 19.77 -1.00
C LEU A 106 -2.98 20.09 -2.10
N PRO A 107 -1.94 20.89 -1.82
CA PRO A 107 -0.84 21.11 -2.76
C PRO A 107 -0.09 19.80 -3.08
N ALA A 108 0.29 19.62 -4.34
CA ALA A 108 0.97 18.40 -4.81
C ALA A 108 2.27 18.08 -4.04
N TRP A 109 3.03 19.09 -3.65
CA TRP A 109 4.25 18.89 -2.86
C TRP A 109 3.95 18.32 -1.47
N LEU A 110 2.84 18.72 -0.85
CA LEU A 110 2.44 18.22 0.46
C LEU A 110 1.97 16.76 0.35
N ILE A 111 1.21 16.44 -0.70
CA ILE A 111 0.85 15.05 -1.01
C ILE A 111 2.10 14.18 -1.19
N ALA A 112 3.08 14.64 -1.97
CA ALA A 112 4.33 13.92 -2.14
C ALA A 112 5.07 13.69 -0.82
N VAL A 113 5.13 14.69 0.06
CA VAL A 113 5.73 14.55 1.40
C VAL A 113 4.97 13.53 2.25
N LEU A 114 3.64 13.55 2.24
CA LEU A 114 2.81 12.57 2.96
C LEU A 114 3.04 11.16 2.43
N LEU A 115 3.06 10.96 1.11
CA LEU A 115 3.34 9.68 0.48
C LEU A 115 4.74 9.15 0.83
N LEU A 116 5.74 10.02 0.74
CA LEU A 116 7.15 9.65 0.96
C LEU A 116 7.47 9.31 2.41
N LEU A 117 6.95 10.11 3.35
CA LEU A 117 7.42 10.09 4.74
C LEU A 117 6.44 9.46 5.72
N LEU A 118 5.16 9.35 5.35
CA LEU A 118 4.12 8.87 6.26
C LEU A 118 3.37 7.66 5.70
N ILE A 119 2.70 7.82 4.56
CA ILE A 119 1.73 6.85 4.04
C ILE A 119 2.43 5.59 3.54
N GLY A 120 3.33 5.71 2.56
CA GLY A 120 4.07 4.56 2.03
C GLY A 120 4.80 3.76 3.12
N PRO A 121 5.56 4.41 4.04
CA PRO A 121 6.16 3.72 5.17
C PRO A 121 5.15 3.04 6.09
N ALA A 122 4.06 3.72 6.48
CA ALA A 122 3.05 3.17 7.37
C ALA A 122 2.37 1.93 6.78
N GLU A 123 2.02 1.98 5.50
CA GLU A 123 1.38 0.86 4.82
C GLU A 123 2.30 -0.36 4.77
N GLU A 124 3.57 -0.21 4.43
CA GLU A 124 4.50 -1.35 4.41
C GLU A 124 4.78 -1.92 5.82
N PHE A 125 4.94 -1.05 6.82
CA PHE A 125 5.07 -1.50 8.21
C PHE A 125 3.86 -2.31 8.65
N PHE A 126 2.64 -1.88 8.30
CA PHE A 126 1.43 -2.60 8.65
C PHE A 126 1.25 -3.89 7.85
N TRP A 127 1.24 -3.81 6.53
CA TRP A 127 0.89 -4.94 5.67
C TRP A 127 1.98 -6.02 5.63
N ARG A 128 3.26 -5.63 5.54
CA ARG A 128 4.38 -6.59 5.43
C ARG A 128 4.99 -6.83 6.79
N GLY A 129 5.31 -5.75 7.50
CA GLY A 129 5.91 -5.80 8.83
C GLY A 129 5.03 -6.48 9.87
N TYR A 130 3.70 -6.36 9.77
CA TYR A 130 2.77 -6.97 10.72
C TYR A 130 1.86 -8.06 10.11
N VAL A 131 1.02 -7.75 9.13
CA VAL A 131 -0.02 -8.69 8.63
C VAL A 131 0.60 -9.92 7.98
N GLN A 132 1.43 -9.74 6.94
CA GLN A 132 2.10 -10.85 6.26
C GLN A 132 3.05 -11.59 7.18
N ARG A 133 3.88 -10.88 7.97
CA ARG A 133 4.74 -11.48 9.01
C ARG A 133 3.96 -12.41 9.94
N THR A 134 2.84 -11.93 10.48
CA THR A 134 2.00 -12.68 11.42
C THR A 134 1.40 -13.91 10.75
N LEU A 135 0.94 -13.79 9.50
CA LEU A 135 0.39 -14.92 8.74
C LEU A 135 1.47 -15.94 8.37
N CYS A 136 2.69 -15.51 8.04
CA CYS A 136 3.80 -16.42 7.73
C CYS A 136 4.05 -17.39 8.89
N GLY A 137 4.07 -16.91 10.13
CA GLY A 137 4.24 -17.73 11.32
C GLY A 137 3.04 -18.63 11.68
N LYS A 138 1.92 -18.52 10.95
CA LYS A 138 0.66 -19.22 11.27
C LYS A 138 0.20 -20.20 10.21
N ILE A 139 0.27 -19.80 8.95
CA ILE A 139 -0.24 -20.57 7.81
C ILE A 139 0.85 -20.83 6.76
N GLY A 140 2.09 -20.45 7.04
CA GLY A 140 3.23 -20.60 6.14
C GLY A 140 3.35 -19.47 5.12
N ALA A 141 4.56 -19.27 4.59
CA ALA A 141 4.92 -18.10 3.80
C ALA A 141 4.15 -17.96 2.47
N ASN A 142 3.82 -19.09 1.81
CA ASN A 142 3.06 -19.08 0.55
C ASN A 142 1.61 -18.64 0.76
N TRP A 143 0.94 -19.22 1.75
CA TRP A 143 -0.44 -18.86 2.06
C TRP A 143 -0.54 -17.48 2.68
N ALA A 144 0.47 -17.05 3.45
CA ALA A 144 0.55 -15.69 3.96
C ALA A 144 0.67 -14.66 2.83
N LEU A 145 1.48 -14.93 1.80
CA LEU A 145 1.55 -14.09 0.60
C LEU A 145 0.16 -13.94 -0.04
N VAL A 146 -0.49 -15.06 -0.36
CA VAL A 146 -1.79 -15.04 -1.04
C VAL A 146 -2.84 -14.34 -0.18
N ALA A 147 -2.93 -14.69 1.11
CA ALA A 147 -3.89 -14.11 2.02
C ALA A 147 -3.67 -12.60 2.21
N THR A 148 -2.43 -12.15 2.43
CA THR A 148 -2.16 -10.71 2.60
C THR A 148 -2.46 -9.94 1.32
N ALA A 149 -2.04 -10.42 0.15
CA ALA A 149 -2.31 -9.73 -1.12
C ALA A 149 -3.81 -9.60 -1.38
N LEU A 150 -4.59 -10.66 -1.12
CA LEU A 150 -6.05 -10.63 -1.26
C LEU A 150 -6.70 -9.68 -0.26
N ILE A 151 -6.30 -9.69 1.02
CA ILE A 151 -6.85 -8.79 2.04
C ILE A 151 -6.51 -7.33 1.72
N TYR A 152 -5.26 -7.06 1.32
CA TYR A 152 -4.79 -5.73 0.92
C TYR A 152 -5.58 -5.18 -0.27
N ALA A 153 -5.86 -6.00 -1.28
CA ALA A 153 -6.74 -5.61 -2.37
C ALA A 153 -8.19 -5.42 -1.89
N LEU A 154 -8.70 -6.34 -1.07
CA LEU A 154 -10.11 -6.38 -0.67
C LEU A 154 -10.52 -5.20 0.21
N VAL A 155 -9.63 -4.61 1.01
CA VAL A 155 -10.00 -3.37 1.74
C VAL A 155 -10.36 -2.22 0.79
N HIS A 156 -9.90 -2.24 -0.46
CA HIS A 156 -10.28 -1.26 -1.48
C HIS A 156 -11.64 -1.54 -2.12
N ILE A 157 -12.34 -2.63 -1.78
CA ILE A 157 -13.65 -2.95 -2.36
C ILE A 157 -14.69 -1.82 -2.18
N TRP A 158 -14.53 -1.05 -1.10
CA TRP A 158 -15.40 0.09 -0.78
C TRP A 158 -15.31 1.23 -1.80
N SER A 159 -14.23 1.29 -2.59
CA SER A 159 -14.11 2.27 -3.68
C SER A 159 -15.09 2.00 -4.83
N PHE A 160 -15.59 0.77 -4.95
CA PHE A 160 -16.31 0.29 -6.14
C PHE A 160 -15.59 0.61 -7.46
N ASN A 161 -14.26 0.69 -7.40
CA ASN A 161 -13.39 1.01 -8.52
C ASN A 161 -12.56 -0.24 -8.83
N PHE A 162 -12.91 -0.91 -9.93
CA PHE A 162 -12.29 -2.18 -10.29
C PHE A 162 -10.78 -2.01 -10.53
N MET A 163 -10.40 -0.93 -11.21
CA MET A 163 -9.00 -0.61 -11.51
C MET A 163 -8.17 -0.42 -10.24
N LEU A 164 -8.71 0.25 -9.21
CA LEU A 164 -8.02 0.45 -7.92
C LEU A 164 -7.83 -0.87 -7.17
N ILE A 165 -8.84 -1.74 -7.17
CA ILE A 165 -8.75 -3.05 -6.50
C ILE A 165 -7.70 -3.93 -7.19
N MET A 166 -7.67 -3.93 -8.54
CA MET A 166 -6.68 -4.69 -9.30
C MET A 166 -5.27 -4.10 -9.14
N ALA A 167 -5.14 -2.77 -9.12
CA ALA A 167 -3.90 -2.06 -8.81
C ALA A 167 -3.34 -2.51 -7.45
N ALA A 168 -4.16 -2.45 -6.40
CA ALA A 168 -3.78 -2.90 -5.06
C ALA A 168 -3.38 -4.39 -5.05
N LEU A 169 -4.10 -5.25 -5.79
CA LEU A 169 -3.75 -6.67 -5.89
C LEU A 169 -2.39 -6.89 -6.54
N VAL A 170 -2.10 -6.22 -7.67
CA VAL A 170 -0.82 -6.34 -8.38
C VAL A 170 0.32 -5.83 -7.52
N ALA A 171 0.19 -4.63 -6.95
CA ALA A 171 1.22 -4.05 -6.10
C ALA A 171 1.46 -4.89 -4.83
N GLY A 172 0.37 -5.28 -4.15
CA GLY A 172 0.41 -6.16 -2.99
C GLY A 172 1.06 -7.51 -3.28
N ALA A 173 0.82 -8.08 -4.46
CA ALA A 173 1.49 -9.31 -4.89
C ALA A 173 2.99 -9.10 -5.13
N VAL A 174 3.40 -8.06 -5.87
CA VAL A 174 4.82 -7.78 -6.17
C VAL A 174 5.61 -7.58 -4.88
N TRP A 175 5.18 -6.66 -4.04
CA TRP A 175 5.86 -6.39 -2.77
C TRP A 175 5.75 -7.58 -1.80
N GLY A 176 4.61 -8.27 -1.78
CA GLY A 176 4.41 -9.47 -0.97
C GLY A 176 5.35 -10.61 -1.37
N ILE A 177 5.61 -10.79 -2.67
CA ILE A 177 6.58 -11.78 -3.20
C ILE A 177 7.98 -11.42 -2.73
N VAL A 178 8.38 -10.15 -2.86
CA VAL A 178 9.69 -9.69 -2.39
C VAL A 178 9.83 -9.91 -0.88
N TYR A 179 8.80 -9.57 -0.10
CA TYR A 179 8.79 -9.83 1.35
C TYR A 179 8.89 -11.32 1.69
N ARG A 180 8.14 -12.17 0.96
CA ARG A 180 8.18 -13.62 1.12
C ARG A 180 9.60 -14.17 0.88
N LEU A 181 10.27 -13.69 -0.16
CA LEU A 181 11.60 -14.15 -0.55
C LEU A 181 12.70 -13.58 0.35
N CYS A 182 12.55 -12.34 0.78
CA CYS A 182 13.51 -11.64 1.62
C CYS A 182 12.78 -10.76 2.65
N PRO A 183 12.36 -11.30 3.81
CA PRO A 183 11.66 -10.52 4.84
C PRO A 183 12.47 -9.34 5.39
N LYS A 184 13.81 -9.46 5.35
CA LYS A 184 14.75 -8.38 5.71
C LYS A 184 14.79 -7.24 4.69
N ALA A 185 14.13 -7.37 3.54
CA ALA A 185 13.99 -6.31 2.55
C ALA A 185 12.87 -5.31 2.87
N LEU A 186 12.25 -5.38 4.07
CA LEU A 186 11.21 -4.43 4.48
C LEU A 186 11.61 -2.95 4.29
N PRO A 187 12.85 -2.51 4.58
CA PRO A 187 13.26 -1.14 4.26
C PRO A 187 13.23 -0.82 2.77
N ALA A 188 13.66 -1.73 1.90
CA ALA A 188 13.53 -1.55 0.45
C ALA A 188 12.06 -1.48 0.00
N LEU A 189 11.16 -2.25 0.63
CA LEU A 189 9.72 -2.19 0.33
C LEU A 189 9.12 -0.85 0.73
N ILE A 190 9.46 -0.34 1.92
CA ILE A 190 9.06 1.00 2.39
C ILE A 190 9.48 2.06 1.37
N ILE A 191 10.76 2.04 0.97
CA ILE A 191 11.30 2.98 -0.02
C ILE A 191 10.58 2.80 -1.36
N SER A 192 10.36 1.56 -1.79
CA SER A 192 9.70 1.25 -3.05
C SER A 192 8.27 1.78 -3.10
N HIS A 193 7.47 1.52 -2.08
CA HIS A 193 6.09 1.98 -1.99
C HIS A 193 6.03 3.50 -1.96
N ALA A 194 6.76 4.12 -1.05
CA ALA A 194 6.78 5.57 -0.87
C ALA A 194 7.22 6.31 -2.15
N LEU A 195 8.27 5.82 -2.83
CA LEU A 195 8.71 6.38 -4.11
C LEU A 195 7.74 6.10 -5.24
N TRP A 196 7.22 4.88 -5.34
CA TRP A 196 6.27 4.53 -6.39
C TRP A 196 5.00 5.37 -6.30
N ASP A 197 4.45 5.56 -5.10
CA ASP A 197 3.31 6.42 -4.86
C ASP A 197 3.60 7.85 -5.31
N ALA A 198 4.70 8.45 -4.85
CA ALA A 198 5.06 9.81 -5.23
C ALA A 198 5.30 9.94 -6.75
N LEU A 199 5.90 8.93 -7.38
CA LEU A 199 6.10 8.89 -8.83
C LEU A 199 4.76 8.84 -9.56
N VAL A 200 3.92 7.84 -9.28
CA VAL A 200 2.69 7.59 -10.03
C VAL A 200 1.60 8.62 -9.71
N PHE A 201 1.55 9.14 -8.49
CA PHE A 201 0.58 10.18 -8.11
C PHE A 201 1.08 11.60 -8.35
N VAL A 202 2.36 11.93 -8.31
CA VAL A 202 2.77 13.35 -8.36
C VAL A 202 3.71 13.66 -9.52
N VAL A 203 4.77 12.87 -9.71
CA VAL A 203 5.87 13.25 -10.63
C VAL A 203 5.60 12.81 -12.07
N LEU A 204 5.19 11.55 -12.27
CA LEU A 204 4.96 10.89 -13.55
C LEU A 204 3.63 10.11 -13.54
N PRO A 205 2.47 10.79 -13.58
CA PRO A 205 1.18 10.12 -13.68
C PRO A 205 1.05 9.31 -14.98
N ILE A 206 0.22 8.26 -14.92
CA ILE A 206 0.02 7.26 -15.99
C ILE A 206 -1.29 7.54 -16.77
#